data_AF-A0A7K0DJQ2-F1
#
_entry.id   AF-A0A7K0DJQ2-F1
#
_cell.length_a   1.000
_cell.length_b   1.000
_cell.length_c   1.000
_cell.angle_alpha   90.00
_cell.angle_beta   90.00
_cell.angle_gamma   90.00
#
_symmetry.space_group_name_H-M   'P 1'
#
loop_
_entity.id
_entity.type
_entity.pdbx_description
1 polymer ?
#
loop_
_entity_poly.entity_id
_entity_poly.type
_entity_poly.pdbx_seq_one_letter_code
_entity_poly.pdbx_strand_id
1 'polypeptide(L)'
;MAAAVDNMRATLKQIDGEVTAAAGWSGDARDAFNAAAAEWGAASVKINGLLDRITQQVGHGTKQYLSAEADNHTEFQHLSGLS
;
A
#
# COMPACT_ATOMS: atom_id res chain seq x y z
N MET A 1 10.14 0.83 -2.97
CA MET A 1 8.70 0.51 -3.06
C MET A 1 8.01 0.48 -1.70
N ALA A 2 8.47 -0.34 -0.74
CA ALA A 2 7.89 -0.42 0.61
C ALA A 2 7.77 0.96 1.26
N ALA A 3 8.87 1.71 1.33
CA ALA A 3 8.87 3.08 1.86
C ALA A 3 7.89 4.05 1.18
N ALA A 4 7.63 3.87 -0.12
CA ALA A 4 6.66 4.71 -0.84
C ALA A 4 5.21 4.34 -0.46
N VAL A 5 4.92 3.05 -0.31
CA VAL A 5 3.61 2.57 0.18
C VAL A 5 3.40 2.99 1.63
N ASP A 6 4.43 2.91 2.46
CA ASP A 6 4.35 3.33 3.87
C ASP A 6 4.09 4.84 3.98
N ASN A 7 4.74 5.66 3.15
CA ASN A 7 4.46 7.09 3.08
C ASN A 7 3.02 7.37 2.64
N MET A 8 2.50 6.66 1.63
CA MET A 8 1.10 6.79 1.20
C MET A 8 0.12 6.43 2.32
N ARG A 9 0.39 5.37 3.09
CA ARG A 9 -0.41 5.01 4.27
C ARG A 9 -0.37 6.08 5.35
N ALA A 10 0.81 6.66 5.61
CA ALA A 10 0.96 7.71 6.59
C ALA A 10 0.12 8.95 6.21
N THR A 11 0.16 9.36 4.94
CA THR A 11 -0.68 10.46 4.43
C THR A 11 -2.17 10.15 4.55
N LEU A 12 -2.62 8.94 4.17
CA LEU A 12 -4.04 8.55 4.34
C LEU A 12 -4.48 8.62 5.80
N LYS A 13 -3.64 8.15 6.72
CA LYS A 13 -3.94 8.21 8.17
C LYS A 13 -4.05 9.65 8.67
N GLN A 14 -3.26 10.58 8.13
CA GLN A 14 -3.38 12.00 8.48
C GLN A 14 -4.74 12.55 8.01
N ILE A 15 -5.13 12.25 6.77
CA ILE A 15 -6.43 12.70 6.22
C ILE A 15 -7.60 12.09 7.00
N ASP A 16 -7.53 10.79 7.33
CA ASP A 16 -8.53 10.13 8.18
C ASP A 16 -8.66 10.84 9.54
N GLY A 17 -7.55 11.30 10.10
CA GLY A 17 -7.52 12.10 11.32
C GLY A 17 -8.22 13.45 11.18
N GLU A 18 -7.98 14.17 10.07
CA GLU A 18 -8.62 15.46 9.78
C GLU A 18 -10.13 15.31 9.56
N VAL A 19 -10.55 14.29 8.80
CA VAL A 19 -11.98 13.99 8.56
C VAL A 19 -12.68 13.60 9.86
N THR A 20 -12.01 12.82 10.72
CA THR A 20 -12.54 12.47 12.04
C THR A 20 -12.65 13.70 12.95
N ALA A 21 -11.68 14.63 12.90
CA ALA A 21 -11.73 15.86 13.68
C ALA A 21 -12.91 16.76 13.28
N ALA A 22 -13.28 16.78 12.00
CA ALA A 22 -14.45 17.49 11.50
C ALA A 22 -15.79 16.90 11.99
N ALA A 23 -15.81 15.67 12.53
CA ALA A 23 -17.00 15.15 13.23
C ALA A 23 -17.38 15.96 14.48
N GLY A 24 -16.46 16.76 15.02
CA GLY A 24 -16.71 17.70 16.10
C GLY A 24 -17.45 18.97 15.67
N TRP A 25 -17.71 19.16 14.38
CA TRP A 25 -18.51 20.28 13.88
C TRP A 25 -19.98 20.13 14.30
N SER A 26 -20.65 21.24 14.56
CA SER A 26 -22.04 21.27 15.02
C SER A 26 -22.93 22.09 14.07
N GLY A 27 -24.22 21.76 14.04
CA GLY A 27 -25.21 22.44 13.19
C GLY A 27 -25.07 22.07 11.71
N ASP A 28 -25.50 22.97 10.82
CA ASP A 28 -25.57 22.75 9.37
C ASP A 28 -24.22 22.33 8.76
N ALA A 29 -23.10 22.77 9.35
CA ALA A 29 -21.76 22.38 8.93
C ALA A 29 -21.49 20.88 9.12
N ARG A 30 -22.05 20.26 10.18
CA ARG A 30 -21.94 18.83 10.43
C ARG A 30 -22.69 18.05 9.36
N ASP A 31 -23.92 18.46 9.09
CA ASP A 31 -24.80 17.75 8.17
C ASP A 31 -24.29 17.86 6.72
N ALA A 32 -23.74 19.01 6.35
CA ALA A 32 -23.05 19.20 5.06
C ALA A 32 -21.78 18.34 4.94
N PHE A 33 -21.04 18.15 6.04
CA PHE A 33 -19.78 17.39 6.03
C PHE A 33 -19.97 15.87 6.16
N ASN A 34 -21.09 15.40 6.74
CA ASN A 34 -21.36 13.98 6.96
C ASN A 34 -21.33 13.15 5.67
N ALA A 35 -21.90 13.66 4.58
CA ALA A 35 -21.89 12.97 3.29
C ALA A 35 -20.46 12.80 2.77
N ALA A 36 -19.67 13.88 2.80
CA ALA A 36 -18.27 13.86 2.39
C ALA A 36 -17.42 12.94 3.27
N ALA A 37 -17.67 12.91 4.58
CA ALA A 37 -16.97 12.02 5.51
C ALA A 37 -17.29 10.54 5.24
N ALA A 38 -18.54 10.22 4.92
CA ALA A 38 -18.94 8.86 4.55
C ALA A 38 -18.31 8.41 3.23
N GLU A 39 -18.32 9.27 2.22
CA GLU A 39 -17.65 9.01 0.93
C GLU A 39 -16.14 8.84 1.10
N TRP A 40 -15.52 9.69 1.93
CA TRP A 40 -14.11 9.58 2.28
C TRP A 40 -13.80 8.24 2.93
N GLY A 41 -14.60 7.79 3.90
CA GLY A 41 -14.42 6.51 4.56
C GLY A 41 -14.40 5.33 3.57
N ALA A 42 -15.33 5.31 2.62
CA ALA A 42 -15.37 4.28 1.57
C ALA A 42 -14.14 4.35 0.64
N ALA A 43 -13.71 5.56 0.26
CA ALA A 43 -12.52 5.77 -0.55
C ALA A 43 -11.24 5.33 0.19
N SER A 44 -11.09 5.69 1.46
CA SER A 44 -9.95 5.33 2.30
C SER A 44 -9.80 3.81 2.43
N VAL A 45 -10.90 3.08 2.64
CA VAL A 45 -10.90 1.60 2.63
C VAL A 45 -10.42 1.05 1.28
N LYS A 46 -10.94 1.59 0.16
CA LYS A 46 -10.56 1.15 -1.19
C LYS A 46 -9.07 1.40 -1.46
N ILE A 47 -8.55 2.57 -1.09
CA ILE A 47 -7.15 2.92 -1.31
C ILE A 47 -6.23 2.02 -0.47
N ASN A 48 -6.55 1.81 0.81
CA ASN A 48 -5.78 0.89 1.65
C ASN A 48 -5.71 -0.53 1.05
N GLY A 49 -6.83 -1.06 0.55
CA GLY A 49 -6.85 -2.36 -0.10
C GLY A 49 -6.08 -2.42 -1.44
N LEU A 50 -5.90 -1.30 -2.13
CA LEU A 50 -5.03 -1.22 -3.32
C LEU A 50 -3.55 -1.19 -2.90
N LEU A 51 -3.21 -0.45 -1.85
CA LEU A 51 -1.84 -0.41 -1.30
C LEU A 51 -1.41 -1.78 -0.77
N ASP A 52 -2.31 -2.54 -0.16
CA ASP A 52 -2.07 -3.94 0.23
C ASP A 52 -1.72 -4.81 -0.99
N ARG A 53 -2.52 -4.73 -2.06
CA ARG A 53 -2.28 -5.48 -3.30
C ARG A 53 -0.95 -5.12 -3.95
N ILE A 54 -0.62 -3.82 -4.02
CA ILE A 54 0.68 -3.36 -4.55
C ILE A 54 1.82 -3.97 -3.73
N THR A 55 1.72 -3.94 -2.40
CA THR A 55 2.73 -4.51 -1.52
C THR A 55 2.91 -6.01 -1.74
N GLN A 56 1.80 -6.74 -1.85
CA GLN A 56 1.81 -8.19 -2.11
C GLN A 56 2.44 -8.52 -3.46
N GLN A 57 2.05 -7.81 -4.52
CA GLN A 57 2.54 -8.07 -5.87
C GLN A 57 4.03 -7.76 -6.01
N VAL A 58 4.49 -6.67 -5.39
CA VAL A 58 5.92 -6.33 -5.35
C VAL A 58 6.69 -7.36 -4.53
N GLY A 59 6.18 -7.75 -3.35
CA GLY A 59 6.80 -8.78 -2.53
C GLY A 59 6.89 -10.14 -3.25
N HIS A 60 5.87 -10.50 -4.02
CA HIS A 60 5.87 -11.70 -4.86
C HIS A 60 6.91 -11.60 -5.98
N GLY A 61 6.93 -10.49 -6.72
CA GLY A 61 7.89 -10.26 -7.81
C GLY A 61 9.35 -10.28 -7.31
N THR A 62 9.63 -9.65 -6.16
CA THR A 62 10.97 -9.69 -5.56
C THR A 62 11.39 -11.12 -5.19
N LYS A 63 10.49 -11.92 -4.61
CA LYS A 63 10.79 -13.33 -4.29
C LYS A 63 11.05 -14.17 -5.54
N GLN A 64 10.23 -14.00 -6.58
CA GLN A 64 10.41 -14.70 -7.85
C GLN A 64 11.74 -14.34 -8.51
N TYR A 65 12.09 -13.05 -8.51
CA TYR A 65 13.36 -12.58 -9.05
C TYR A 65 14.56 -13.19 -8.31
N LEU A 66 14.56 -13.16 -6.98
CA LEU A 66 15.63 -13.75 -6.16
C LEU A 66 15.75 -15.27 -6.36
N SER A 67 14.62 -15.97 -6.51
CA SER A 67 14.62 -17.41 -6.83
C SER A 67 15.26 -17.66 -8.18
N ALA A 68 14.84 -16.91 -9.22
CA ALA A 68 15.40 -17.06 -10.56
C ALA A 68 16.90 -16.73 -10.61
N GLU A 69 17.36 -15.75 -9.82
CA GLU A 69 18.77 -15.41 -9.70
C GLU A 69 19.57 -16.54 -9.02
N ALA A 70 19.03 -17.14 -7.95
CA ALA A 70 19.66 -18.27 -7.27
C ALA A 70 19.75 -19.52 -8.17
N ASP A 71 18.69 -19.80 -8.93
CA ASP A 71 18.65 -20.92 -9.89
C ASP A 71 19.70 -20.69 -11.00
N ASN A 72 19.76 -19.49 -11.57
CA ASN A 72 20.75 -19.12 -12.57
C ASN A 72 22.19 -19.21 -12.04
N HIS A 73 22.43 -18.78 -10.80
CA HIS A 73 23.75 -18.86 -10.20
C HIS A 73 24.20 -20.32 -10.00
N THR A 74 23.27 -21.17 -9.55
CA THR A 74 23.51 -22.61 -9.37
C THR A 74 23.85 -23.28 -10.70
N GLU A 75 23.07 -22.99 -11.75
CA GLU A 75 23.31 -23.52 -13.10
C GLU A 75 24.66 -23.04 -13.66
N PHE A 76 24.98 -21.76 -13.50
CA PHE A 76 26.26 -21.22 -13.95
C PHE A 76 27.44 -21.87 -13.23
N GLN A 77 27.36 -22.06 -11.91
CA GLN A 77 28.38 -22.78 -11.14
C GLN A 77 28.57 -24.20 -11.67
N HIS A 78 27.47 -24.92 -11.94
CA HIS A 78 27.53 -26.28 -12.48
C HIS A 78 28.22 -26.32 -13.85
N LEU A 79 27.87 -25.39 -14.77
CA LEU A 79 28.50 -25.31 -16.10
C LEU A 79 29.97 -24.86 -16.04
N SER A 80 30.31 -23.94 -15.13
CA SER A 80 31.67 -23.42 -14.97
C SER A 80 32.63 -24.38 -14.26
N GLY A 81 32.12 -25.33 -13.48
CA GLY A 81 32.90 -26.39 -12.83
C GLY A 81 33.11 -27.65 -13.69
N LEU A 82 32.58 -27.68 -14.91
CA LEU A 82 32.70 -28.78 -15.88
C LEU A 82 33.86 -28.61 -16.89
N SER A 83 34.84 -27.73 -16.62
CA SER A 83 36.12 -27.66 -17.34
C SER A 83 37.24 -28.38 -16.61
#